data_AF-A0A3M8FUX3-F1
#
_entry.id   AF-A0A3M8FUX3-F1
#
_cell.length_a   1.000
_cell.length_b   1.000
_cell.length_c   1.000
_cell.angle_alpha   90.00
_cell.angle_beta   90.00
_cell.angle_gamma   90.00
#
_symmetry.space_group_name_H-M   'P 1'
#
loop_
_entity.id
_entity.type
_entity.pdbx_description
1 polymer ?
#
loop_
_entity_poly.entity_id
_entity_poly.type
_entity_poly.pdbx_seq_one_letter_code
_entity_poly.pdbx_strand_id
1 'polypeptide(L)'
;MKVNVLEHEQVSFRSDLDMGAELVTLLHHAGTDRSKAMTEHIDQTIADLRTLLKKQEDQVRGTKRTINSLLGMAGKDPMYSDAELAEEGASASFSTIASDRWYGQPLATAIQDYLSMRRAATGDGPATVAEIYDALLTGGYEFEAKNADYAKRGLRSSLTKNPRAFHRLPDGKRFGLTEWYPKKANKTATDPAESGDRDSDESSDQDGGDE
;
A
#
# COMPACT_ATOMS: atom_id res chain seq x y z
N MET A 1 -51.25 -4.63 -71.98
CA MET A 1 -50.52 -4.21 -73.19
C MET A 1 -49.45 -3.21 -72.75
N LYS A 2 -48.18 -3.62 -72.82
CA LYS A 2 -47.15 -3.08 -73.73
C LYS A 2 -46.54 -1.76 -73.20
N VAL A 3 -45.41 -1.90 -72.50
CA VAL A 3 -44.02 -1.54 -72.94
C VAL A 3 -43.77 -0.01 -72.88
N ASN A 4 -42.88 0.53 -72.05
CA ASN A 4 -41.41 0.44 -71.93
C ASN A 4 -40.80 1.79 -72.36
N VAL A 5 -39.51 2.02 -72.04
CA VAL A 5 -38.59 3.13 -72.44
C VAL A 5 -38.39 4.18 -71.33
N LEU A 6 -37.27 4.11 -70.57
CA LEU A 6 -35.93 4.75 -70.78
C LEU A 6 -36.06 6.30 -70.71
N GLU A 7 -35.26 7.08 -69.96
CA GLU A 7 -33.81 7.05 -69.76
C GLU A 7 -33.37 8.15 -68.74
N HIS A 8 -32.07 8.15 -68.38
CA HIS A 8 -31.23 9.21 -67.77
C HIS A 8 -31.46 9.58 -66.29
N GLU A 9 -30.57 9.17 -65.36
CA GLU A 9 -29.25 9.74 -65.03
C GLU A 9 -29.34 10.87 -63.99
N GLN A 10 -29.07 10.52 -62.73
CA GLN A 10 -28.29 11.37 -61.83
C GLN A 10 -27.42 10.47 -60.95
N VAL A 11 -26.15 10.41 -61.33
CA VAL A 11 -25.02 9.98 -60.52
C VAL A 11 -24.89 10.93 -59.35
N SER A 12 -24.94 10.44 -58.12
CA SER A 12 -24.38 11.16 -56.97
C SER A 12 -23.47 10.25 -56.17
N PHE A 13 -22.22 10.27 -56.63
CA PHE A 13 -20.97 10.07 -55.92
C PHE A 13 -21.07 10.29 -54.40
N ARG A 14 -20.81 9.24 -53.60
CA ARG A 14 -20.07 9.35 -52.33
C ARG A 14 -19.69 7.98 -51.76
N SER A 15 -18.36 7.82 -51.64
CA SER A 15 -17.60 7.08 -50.62
C SER A 15 -17.49 5.54 -50.71
N ASP A 16 -16.57 5.12 -51.59
CA ASP A 16 -15.66 3.97 -51.49
C ASP A 16 -14.78 3.97 -50.21
N LEU A 17 -15.32 4.24 -49.02
CA LEU A 17 -14.53 4.40 -47.80
C LEU A 17 -15.08 3.61 -46.60
N ASP A 18 -15.55 2.39 -46.81
CA ASP A 18 -15.94 1.51 -45.70
C ASP A 18 -15.64 0.02 -45.94
N MET A 19 -14.45 -0.28 -46.46
CA MET A 19 -13.88 -1.64 -46.39
C MET A 19 -12.54 -1.69 -45.64
N GLY A 20 -11.99 -0.54 -45.23
CA GLY A 20 -10.74 -0.46 -44.46
C GLY A 20 -10.91 -0.56 -42.94
N ALA A 21 -12.09 -0.21 -42.41
CA ALA A 21 -12.33 -0.16 -40.97
C ALA A 21 -12.56 -1.56 -40.34
N GLU A 22 -13.08 -2.52 -41.10
CA GLU A 22 -13.29 -3.88 -40.60
C GLU A 22 -11.98 -4.68 -40.47
N LEU A 23 -10.96 -4.41 -41.31
CA LEU A 23 -9.67 -5.09 -41.23
C LEU A 23 -8.78 -4.58 -40.07
N VAL A 24 -8.88 -3.30 -39.70
CA VAL A 24 -8.13 -2.72 -38.57
C VAL A 24 -8.72 -3.16 -37.23
N THR A 25 -10.02 -3.43 -37.18
CA THR A 25 -10.70 -3.93 -35.98
C THR A 25 -10.36 -5.41 -35.73
N LEU A 26 -10.15 -6.21 -36.78
CA LEU A 26 -9.72 -7.61 -36.65
C LEU A 26 -8.27 -7.76 -36.12
N LEU A 27 -7.37 -6.81 -36.44
CA LEU A 27 -5.99 -6.84 -35.96
C LEU A 27 -5.82 -6.39 -34.49
N HIS A 28 -6.71 -5.54 -33.96
CA HIS A 28 -6.65 -5.11 -32.55
C HIS A 28 -7.18 -6.17 -31.58
N HIS A 29 -8.17 -6.99 -31.96
CA HIS A 29 -8.71 -8.06 -31.10
C HIS A 29 -7.69 -9.20 -30.87
N ALA A 30 -6.89 -9.55 -31.88
CA ALA A 30 -5.90 -10.62 -31.79
C ALA A 30 -4.68 -10.30 -30.88
N GLY A 31 -4.46 -9.03 -30.55
CA GLY A 31 -3.44 -8.58 -29.59
C GLY A 31 -3.94 -8.61 -28.14
N THR A 32 -5.19 -8.19 -27.92
CA THR A 32 -5.82 -8.13 -26.59
C THR A 32 -6.17 -9.52 -26.05
N ASP A 33 -6.63 -10.45 -26.89
CA ASP A 33 -6.98 -11.81 -26.47
C ASP A 33 -5.76 -12.61 -25.99
N ARG A 34 -4.58 -12.41 -26.62
CA ARG A 34 -3.33 -13.05 -26.19
C ARG A 34 -2.83 -12.53 -24.86
N SER A 35 -2.93 -11.22 -24.63
CA SER A 35 -2.60 -10.60 -23.35
C SER A 35 -3.51 -11.13 -22.24
N LYS A 36 -4.82 -11.21 -22.50
CA LYS A 36 -5.79 -11.71 -21.52
C LYS A 36 -5.58 -13.18 -21.18
N ALA A 37 -5.30 -14.03 -22.19
CA ALA A 37 -4.97 -15.44 -21.98
C ALA A 37 -3.67 -15.64 -21.17
N MET A 38 -2.66 -14.79 -21.39
CA MET A 38 -1.41 -14.82 -20.62
C MET A 38 -1.64 -14.40 -19.16
N THR A 39 -2.45 -13.36 -18.93
CA THR A 39 -2.82 -12.92 -17.57
C THR A 39 -3.61 -14.01 -16.84
N GLU A 40 -4.59 -14.65 -17.49
CA GLU A 40 -5.37 -15.76 -16.90
C GLU A 40 -4.47 -16.94 -16.49
N HIS A 41 -3.50 -17.31 -17.32
CA HIS A 41 -2.55 -18.37 -16.99
C HIS A 41 -1.67 -18.00 -15.79
N ILE A 42 -1.26 -16.73 -15.68
CA ILE A 42 -0.49 -16.24 -14.53
C ILE A 42 -1.34 -16.30 -13.26
N ASP A 43 -2.60 -15.85 -13.32
CA ASP A 43 -3.51 -15.87 -12.17
C ASP A 43 -3.80 -17.31 -11.72
N GLN A 44 -3.99 -18.23 -12.66
CA GLN A 44 -4.14 -19.66 -12.36
C GLN A 44 -2.88 -20.23 -11.71
N THR A 45 -1.70 -19.91 -12.24
CA THR A 45 -0.43 -20.36 -11.66
C THR A 45 -0.25 -19.82 -10.23
N ILE A 46 -0.65 -18.57 -9.97
CA ILE A 46 -0.64 -17.98 -8.63
C ILE A 46 -1.62 -18.72 -7.70
N ALA A 47 -2.80 -19.08 -8.17
CA ALA A 47 -3.77 -19.85 -7.40
C ALA A 47 -3.23 -21.24 -7.02
N ASP A 48 -2.57 -21.92 -7.96
CA ASP A 48 -1.93 -23.21 -7.72
C ASP A 48 -0.78 -23.10 -6.72
N LEU A 49 0.07 -22.07 -6.85
CA LEU A 49 1.16 -21.80 -5.92
C LEU A 49 0.65 -21.45 -4.52
N ARG A 50 -0.46 -20.72 -4.40
CA ARG A 50 -1.11 -20.46 -3.10
C ARG A 50 -1.63 -21.75 -2.46
N THR A 51 -2.20 -22.64 -3.25
CA THR A 51 -2.65 -23.96 -2.77
C THR A 51 -1.47 -24.81 -2.30
N LEU A 52 -0.37 -24.79 -3.04
CA LEU A 52 0.86 -25.48 -2.66
C LEU A 52 1.46 -24.91 -1.37
N LEU A 53 1.49 -23.59 -1.23
CA LEU A 53 1.95 -22.91 -0.02
C LEU A 53 1.16 -23.37 1.20
N LYS A 54 -0.18 -23.35 1.11
CA LYS A 54 -1.06 -23.82 2.20
C LYS A 54 -0.75 -25.26 2.61
N LYS A 55 -0.52 -26.14 1.64
CA LYS A 55 -0.15 -27.53 1.90
C LYS A 55 1.20 -27.64 2.63
N GLN A 56 2.18 -26.82 2.26
CA GLN A 56 3.49 -26.80 2.92
C GLN A 56 3.38 -26.29 4.37
N GLU A 57 2.60 -25.25 4.61
CA GLU A 57 2.33 -24.71 5.94
C GLU A 57 1.68 -25.77 6.86
N ASP A 58 0.72 -26.55 6.35
CA ASP A 58 0.12 -27.66 7.09
C ASP A 58 1.13 -28.76 7.44
N GLN A 59 2.07 -29.06 6.53
CA GLN A 59 3.15 -30.03 6.78
C GLN A 59 4.13 -29.54 7.86
N VAL A 60 4.51 -28.26 7.82
CA VAL A 60 5.35 -27.64 8.85
C VAL A 60 4.65 -27.73 10.21
N ARG A 61 3.37 -27.37 10.27
CA ARG A 61 2.56 -27.47 11.50
C ARG A 61 2.51 -28.90 12.05
N GLY A 62 2.30 -29.90 11.19
CA GLY A 62 2.34 -31.32 11.57
C GLY A 62 3.70 -31.76 12.13
N THR A 63 4.78 -31.28 11.51
CA THR A 63 6.15 -31.57 11.95
C THR A 63 6.42 -30.96 13.33
N LYS A 64 6.03 -29.70 13.56
CA LYS A 64 6.18 -29.04 14.87
C LYS A 64 5.42 -29.74 15.99
N ARG A 65 4.18 -30.18 15.74
CA ARG A 65 3.42 -31.00 16.72
C ARG A 65 4.15 -32.29 17.06
N THR A 66 4.73 -32.94 16.06
CA THR A 66 5.54 -34.16 16.25
C THR A 66 6.78 -33.86 17.10
N ILE A 67 7.48 -32.75 16.84
CA ILE A 67 8.63 -32.31 17.65
C ILE A 67 8.23 -32.09 19.10
N ASN A 68 7.15 -31.36 19.37
CA ASN A 68 6.66 -31.15 20.73
C ASN A 68 6.27 -32.47 21.42
N SER A 69 5.63 -33.39 20.72
CA SER A 69 5.30 -34.71 21.23
C SER A 69 6.57 -35.51 21.61
N LEU A 70 7.59 -35.47 20.75
CA LEU A 70 8.89 -36.10 21.01
C LEU A 70 9.61 -35.46 22.22
N LEU A 71 9.53 -34.15 22.38
CA LEU A 71 10.09 -33.45 23.54
C LEU A 71 9.36 -33.82 24.83
N GLY A 72 8.03 -33.91 24.80
CA GLY A 72 7.22 -34.37 25.94
C GLY A 72 7.57 -35.80 26.35
N MET A 73 7.75 -36.72 25.40
CA MET A 73 8.23 -38.08 25.69
C MET A 73 9.65 -38.11 26.27
N ALA A 74 10.49 -37.14 25.91
CA ALA A 74 11.83 -36.98 26.46
C ALA A 74 11.87 -36.20 27.79
N GLY A 75 10.72 -35.80 28.34
CA GLY A 75 10.62 -35.01 29.58
C GLY A 75 11.16 -33.59 29.44
N LYS A 76 11.21 -33.06 28.22
CA LYS A 76 11.64 -31.69 27.90
C LYS A 76 10.45 -30.81 27.63
N ASP A 77 10.59 -29.53 27.95
CA ASP A 77 9.56 -28.53 27.67
C ASP A 77 9.30 -28.41 26.15
N PRO A 78 8.06 -28.14 25.74
CA PRO A 78 7.70 -27.97 24.34
C PRO A 78 8.43 -26.78 23.72
N MET A 79 8.99 -26.98 22.53
CA MET A 79 9.77 -25.97 21.81
C MET A 79 8.87 -24.95 21.09
N TYR A 80 7.70 -25.38 20.62
CA TYR A 80 6.73 -24.54 19.93
C TYR A 80 5.50 -24.34 20.82
N SER A 81 5.01 -23.11 20.92
CA SER A 81 3.78 -22.80 21.65
C SER A 81 2.53 -23.13 20.83
N ASP A 82 1.37 -23.27 21.49
CA ASP A 82 0.09 -23.52 20.81
C ASP A 82 -0.32 -22.37 19.87
N ALA A 83 0.09 -21.14 20.16
CA ALA A 83 -0.11 -19.99 19.28
C ALA A 83 0.69 -20.14 17.98
N GLU A 84 1.97 -20.53 18.06
CA GLU A 84 2.80 -20.77 16.87
C GLU A 84 2.34 -21.98 16.06
N LEU A 85 1.68 -22.95 16.70
CA LEU A 85 1.04 -24.08 16.01
C LEU A 85 -0.28 -23.68 15.33
N ALA A 86 -0.92 -22.59 15.73
CA ALA A 86 -2.17 -22.11 15.14
C ALA A 86 -1.95 -21.13 13.98
N GLU A 87 -0.89 -20.31 14.01
CA GLU A 87 -0.81 -19.10 13.18
C GLU A 87 -0.01 -19.19 11.87
N GLU A 88 0.59 -20.33 11.55
CA GLU A 88 1.55 -20.42 10.43
C GLU A 88 0.95 -20.49 9.02
N GLY A 89 -0.30 -20.05 8.82
CA GLY A 89 -0.96 -19.94 7.51
C GLY A 89 -1.39 -18.53 7.12
N ALA A 90 -1.04 -17.53 7.93
CA ALA A 90 -1.35 -16.14 7.67
C ALA A 90 -0.05 -15.34 7.77
N SER A 91 0.57 -15.08 6.60
CA SER A 91 1.65 -14.12 6.35
C SER A 91 2.06 -13.31 7.58
N ALA A 92 3.06 -13.80 8.35
CA ALA A 92 3.65 -13.13 9.51
C ALA A 92 2.66 -12.23 10.28
N SER A 93 1.52 -12.81 10.68
CA SER A 93 0.39 -12.01 11.15
C SER A 93 0.76 -11.33 12.45
N PHE A 94 0.79 -10.00 12.41
CA PHE A 94 0.08 -9.17 13.37
C PHE A 94 -0.15 -9.83 14.72
N SER A 95 0.88 -9.85 15.57
CA SER A 95 0.71 -10.23 16.97
C SER A 95 -0.51 -9.50 17.52
N THR A 96 -1.55 -10.27 17.81
CA THR A 96 -2.91 -9.93 18.25
C THR A 96 -3.14 -8.44 18.50
N ILE A 97 -3.30 -7.66 17.42
CA ILE A 97 -3.61 -6.23 17.55
C ILE A 97 -5.07 -6.12 17.94
N ALA A 98 -5.35 -5.57 19.13
CA ALA A 98 -6.70 -5.28 19.56
C ALA A 98 -7.37 -4.31 18.57
N SER A 99 -8.61 -4.63 18.17
CA SER A 99 -9.33 -3.93 17.09
C SER A 99 -9.67 -2.46 17.41
N ASP A 100 -9.46 -2.02 18.64
CA ASP A 100 -9.74 -0.66 19.15
C ASP A 100 -8.46 0.06 19.61
N ARG A 101 -7.28 -0.54 19.44
CA ARG A 101 -6.01 -0.05 19.99
C ARG A 101 -5.68 1.38 19.58
N TRP A 102 -6.01 1.77 18.36
CA TRP A 102 -5.65 3.08 17.80
C TRP A 102 -6.85 3.97 17.45
N TYR A 103 -8.02 3.66 18.01
CA TYR A 103 -9.20 4.49 17.83
C TYR A 103 -8.98 5.89 18.44
N GLY A 104 -9.20 6.94 17.65
CA GLY A 104 -9.03 8.34 18.08
C GLY A 104 -7.60 8.80 18.37
N GLN A 105 -6.59 7.97 18.08
CA GLN A 105 -5.19 8.31 18.30
C GLN A 105 -4.63 9.19 17.16
N PRO A 106 -3.65 10.07 17.44
CA PRO A 106 -2.92 10.75 16.37
C PRO A 106 -2.14 9.77 15.48
N LEU A 107 -2.17 9.98 14.16
CA LEU A 107 -1.52 9.11 13.17
C LEU A 107 -0.06 8.78 13.51
N ALA A 108 0.73 9.79 13.89
CA ALA A 108 2.15 9.59 14.20
C ALA A 108 2.36 8.66 15.41
N THR A 109 1.52 8.80 16.45
CA THR A 109 1.56 7.97 17.65
C THR A 109 1.22 6.52 17.33
N ALA A 110 0.15 6.30 16.55
CA ALA A 110 -0.28 4.97 16.16
C ALA A 110 0.80 4.22 15.34
N ILE A 111 1.48 4.94 14.42
CA ILE A 111 2.59 4.38 13.65
C ILE A 111 3.78 4.03 14.55
N GLN A 112 4.15 4.91 15.49
CA GLN A 112 5.26 4.67 16.40
C GLN A 112 5.02 3.46 17.29
N ASP A 113 3.81 3.35 17.84
CA ASP A 113 3.39 2.21 18.65
C ASP A 113 3.44 0.90 17.84
N TYR A 114 2.90 0.90 16.61
CA TYR A 114 3.00 -0.26 15.73
C TYR A 114 4.44 -0.69 15.44
N LEU A 115 5.31 0.26 15.05
CA LEU A 115 6.71 -0.05 14.74
C LEU A 115 7.46 -0.58 15.96
N SER A 116 7.18 -0.03 17.15
CA SER A 116 7.76 -0.50 18.42
C SER A 116 7.29 -1.91 18.76
N MET A 117 5.99 -2.17 18.65
CA MET A 117 5.39 -3.47 18.91
C MET A 117 5.92 -4.53 17.94
N ARG A 118 5.99 -4.21 16.64
CA ARG A 118 6.52 -5.12 15.61
C ARG A 118 7.97 -5.48 15.87
N ARG A 119 8.81 -4.51 16.26
CA ARG A 119 10.21 -4.77 16.61
C ARG A 119 10.32 -5.67 17.84
N ALA A 120 9.47 -5.47 18.85
CA ALA A 120 9.45 -6.30 20.06
C ALA A 120 9.00 -7.74 19.77
N ALA A 121 8.04 -7.93 18.86
CA ALA A 121 7.49 -9.24 18.53
C ALA A 121 8.40 -10.06 17.60
N THR A 122 8.90 -9.46 16.52
CA THR A 122 9.57 -10.20 15.43
C THR A 122 11.09 -9.98 15.43
N GLY A 123 11.62 -9.02 16.20
CA GLY A 123 13.00 -8.55 16.08
C GLY A 123 13.26 -7.68 14.83
N ASP A 124 12.41 -7.80 13.81
CA ASP A 124 12.40 -6.98 12.60
C ASP A 124 11.55 -5.71 12.79
N GLY A 125 12.22 -4.59 13.05
CA GLY A 125 11.58 -3.29 13.26
C GLY A 125 11.01 -2.61 11.99
N PRO A 126 11.70 -2.56 10.85
CA PRO A 126 11.29 -1.72 9.73
C PRO A 126 10.12 -2.30 8.94
N ALA A 127 9.12 -1.46 8.64
CA ALA A 127 7.93 -1.85 7.88
C ALA A 127 7.71 -0.96 6.65
N THR A 128 7.06 -1.50 5.63
CA THR A 128 6.62 -0.78 4.44
C THR A 128 5.33 -0.01 4.71
N VAL A 129 5.02 0.96 3.83
CA VAL A 129 3.78 1.75 3.92
C VAL A 129 2.53 0.87 3.84
N ALA A 130 2.56 -0.20 3.05
CA ALA A 130 1.44 -1.13 2.93
C ALA A 130 1.22 -1.89 4.25
N GLU A 131 2.28 -2.45 4.83
CA GLU A 131 2.21 -3.16 6.11
C GLU A 131 1.73 -2.24 7.24
N ILE A 132 2.23 -1.00 7.32
CA ILE A 132 1.77 -0.03 8.33
C ILE A 132 0.30 0.33 8.12
N TYR A 133 -0.15 0.48 6.87
CA TYR A 133 -1.55 0.80 6.57
C TYR A 133 -2.49 -0.34 6.99
N ASP A 134 -2.16 -1.58 6.60
CA ASP A 134 -2.97 -2.75 6.93
C ASP A 134 -2.99 -3.01 8.45
N ALA A 135 -1.87 -2.71 9.13
CA ALA A 135 -1.77 -2.73 10.59
C ALA A 135 -2.79 -1.80 11.25
N LEU A 136 -2.72 -0.53 10.88
CA LEU A 136 -3.53 0.52 11.48
C LEU A 136 -5.02 0.26 11.25
N LEU A 137 -5.40 -0.21 10.07
CA LEU A 137 -6.79 -0.66 9.81
C LEU A 137 -7.21 -1.79 10.75
N THR A 138 -6.35 -2.80 10.94
CA THR A 138 -6.63 -3.94 11.82
C THR A 138 -6.82 -3.50 13.28
N GLY A 139 -6.05 -2.51 13.74
CA GLY A 139 -6.17 -1.95 15.08
C GLY A 139 -7.19 -0.81 15.22
N GLY A 140 -8.11 -0.66 14.27
CA GLY A 140 -9.25 0.25 14.36
C GLY A 140 -8.94 1.72 14.10
N TYR A 141 -7.81 2.03 13.46
CA TYR A 141 -7.49 3.40 13.08
C TYR A 141 -8.38 3.87 11.92
N GLU A 142 -8.99 5.04 12.07
CA GLU A 142 -9.82 5.65 11.04
C GLU A 142 -8.99 6.58 10.13
N PHE A 143 -8.89 6.25 8.85
CA PHE A 143 -8.25 7.11 7.86
C PHE A 143 -9.26 8.08 7.24
N GLU A 144 -8.99 9.37 7.34
CA GLU A 144 -9.74 10.44 6.66
C GLU A 144 -9.43 10.51 5.15
N ALA A 145 -9.62 9.41 4.44
CA ALA A 145 -9.31 9.32 3.01
C ALA A 145 -10.45 8.66 2.25
N LYS A 146 -10.69 9.14 1.03
CA LYS A 146 -11.74 8.61 0.15
C LYS A 146 -11.49 7.15 -0.26
N ASN A 147 -10.22 6.83 -0.55
CA ASN A 147 -9.79 5.50 -0.99
C ASN A 147 -8.47 5.10 -0.31
N ALA A 148 -8.19 3.80 -0.28
CA ALA A 148 -6.96 3.23 0.30
C ALA A 148 -5.67 3.80 -0.32
N ASP A 149 -5.65 4.09 -1.62
CA ASP A 149 -4.46 4.68 -2.27
C ASP A 149 -4.15 6.10 -1.78
N TYR A 150 -5.18 6.91 -1.54
CA TYR A 150 -5.03 8.23 -0.97
C TYR A 150 -4.56 8.15 0.49
N ALA A 151 -5.09 7.19 1.26
CA ALA A 151 -4.66 6.94 2.62
C ALA A 151 -3.17 6.54 2.67
N LYS A 152 -2.74 5.59 1.84
CA LYS A 152 -1.32 5.16 1.73
C LYS A 152 -0.41 6.31 1.29
N ARG A 153 -0.85 7.17 0.36
CA ARG A 153 -0.11 8.36 -0.06
C ARG A 153 0.03 9.37 1.09
N GLY A 154 -1.06 9.62 1.82
CA GLY A 154 -1.06 10.47 3.03
C GLY A 154 -0.14 9.94 4.12
N LEU A 155 -0.21 8.63 4.37
CA LEU A 155 0.66 7.92 5.31
C LEU A 155 2.14 8.08 4.95
N ARG A 156 2.51 7.86 3.67
CA ARG A 156 3.88 8.08 3.19
C ARG A 156 4.33 9.53 3.35
N SER A 157 3.43 10.49 3.11
CA SER A 157 3.73 11.92 3.31
C SER A 157 4.03 12.21 4.78
N SER A 158 3.21 11.71 5.70
CA SER A 158 3.39 11.86 7.16
C SER A 158 4.72 11.27 7.63
N LEU A 159 5.04 10.05 7.21
CA LEU A 159 6.32 9.38 7.52
C LEU A 159 7.53 10.18 7.03
N THR A 160 7.45 10.77 5.84
CA THR A 160 8.57 11.50 5.23
C THR A 160 8.73 12.92 5.82
N LYS A 161 7.62 13.57 6.19
CA LYS A 161 7.62 14.93 6.78
C LYS A 161 8.07 14.96 8.24
N ASN A 162 8.10 13.82 8.92
CA ASN A 162 8.50 13.70 10.32
C ASN A 162 9.82 12.91 10.48
N PRO A 163 10.96 13.40 9.95
CA PRO A 163 12.25 12.70 10.03
C PRO A 163 12.82 12.62 11.45
N ARG A 164 12.27 13.42 12.39
CA ARG A 164 12.62 13.35 13.81
C ARG A 164 12.16 12.04 14.44
N ALA A 165 10.98 11.54 14.05
CA ALA A 165 10.38 10.32 14.57
C ALA A 165 10.71 9.09 13.70
N PHE A 166 10.71 9.27 12.37
CA PHE A 166 10.81 8.16 11.43
C PHE A 166 12.07 8.28 10.57
N HIS A 167 12.76 7.16 10.39
CA HIS A 167 13.90 7.01 9.51
C HIS A 167 13.51 6.19 8.28
N ARG A 168 13.75 6.75 7.08
CA ARG A 168 13.61 6.02 5.82
C ARG A 168 14.89 5.24 5.54
N LEU A 169 14.76 3.94 5.34
CA LEU A 169 15.90 3.09 5.01
C LEU A 169 16.43 3.42 3.60
N PRO A 170 17.71 3.10 3.31
CA PRO A 170 18.30 3.32 1.99
C PRO A 170 17.62 2.52 0.86
N ASP A 171 16.84 1.49 1.19
CA ASP A 171 16.00 0.77 0.24
C ASP A 171 14.82 1.60 -0.30
N GLY A 172 14.49 2.75 0.31
CA GLY A 172 13.42 3.66 -0.09
C GLY A 172 12.00 3.14 0.12
N LYS A 173 11.85 1.91 0.65
CA LYS A 173 10.57 1.20 0.79
C LYS A 173 10.16 1.01 2.24
N ARG A 174 11.13 0.80 3.15
CA ARG A 174 10.88 0.55 4.57
C ARG A 174 11.15 1.79 5.42
N PHE A 175 10.38 1.88 6.49
CA PHE A 175 10.45 2.93 7.49
C PHE A 175 10.65 2.28 8.86
N GLY A 176 11.52 2.87 9.67
CA GLY A 176 11.71 2.50 11.07
C GLY A 176 11.72 3.73 11.96
N LEU A 177 11.84 3.54 13.27
CA LEU A 177 12.01 4.65 14.20
C LEU A 177 13.44 5.19 14.15
N THR A 178 13.57 6.51 14.23
CA THR A 178 14.89 7.17 14.22
C THR A 178 15.75 6.73 15.41
N GLU A 179 15.14 6.43 16.55
CA GLU A 179 15.82 5.95 17.77
C GLU A 179 16.58 4.63 17.58
N TRP A 180 16.19 3.83 16.58
CA TRP A 180 16.82 2.54 16.32
C TRP A 180 18.15 2.66 15.60
N TYR A 181 18.40 3.81 14.98
CA TYR A 181 19.56 4.03 14.15
C TYR A 181 20.48 5.05 14.82
N PRO A 182 21.78 4.73 14.99
CA PRO A 182 22.72 5.72 15.46
C PRO A 182 22.72 6.90 14.49
N LYS A 183 22.53 8.11 15.03
CA LYS A 183 22.62 9.34 14.25
C LYS A 183 23.99 9.36 13.57
N LYS A 184 24.04 9.06 12.28
CA LYS A 184 25.18 9.46 11.46
C LYS A 184 25.19 10.98 11.53
N ALA A 185 26.23 11.56 12.12
CA ALA A 185 26.43 12.99 12.12
C ALA A 185 26.48 13.46 10.66
N ASN A 186 25.34 13.84 10.10
CA ASN A 186 25.33 14.57 8.86
C ASN A 186 25.92 15.94 9.18
N LYS A 187 27.18 16.13 8.80
CA LYS A 187 27.72 17.44 8.47
C LYS A 187 26.87 17.99 7.31
N THR A 188 25.76 18.61 7.64
CA THR A 188 25.24 19.75 6.89
C THR A 188 25.30 20.91 7.87
N ALA A 189 26.50 21.47 7.98
CA ALA A 189 26.64 22.85 8.42
C ALA A 189 26.00 23.76 7.37
N THR A 190 25.60 24.95 7.83
CA THR A 190 24.87 26.05 7.18
C THR A 190 23.35 25.92 7.25
N ASP A 191 22.59 26.67 8.04
CA ASP A 191 22.79 27.48 9.26
C ASP A 191 21.37 27.72 9.84
N PRO A 192 21.20 27.98 11.16
CA PRO A 192 19.90 28.22 11.79
C PRO A 192 19.57 29.72 11.92
N ALA A 193 18.26 29.97 12.06
CA ALA A 193 17.61 31.13 12.70
C ALA A 193 17.49 32.44 11.91
N GLU A 194 16.23 32.83 11.63
CA GLU A 194 15.71 34.08 12.18
C GLU A 194 14.17 34.04 12.26
N SER A 195 13.65 33.78 13.46
CA SER A 195 12.32 34.23 13.89
C SER A 195 12.58 35.14 15.08
N GLY A 196 12.52 36.45 14.84
CA GLY A 196 12.72 37.51 15.81
C GLY A 196 11.62 38.55 15.65
N ASP A 197 10.81 38.63 16.69
CA ASP A 197 9.66 39.50 16.97
C ASP A 197 10.06 40.97 17.24
N ARG A 198 9.10 41.91 17.09
CA ARG A 198 9.08 43.38 17.36
C ARG A 198 9.35 44.26 16.12
N ASP A 199 8.46 45.17 15.72
CA ASP A 199 8.01 46.29 16.55
C ASP A 199 6.54 46.69 16.31
N SER A 200 5.89 47.11 17.39
CA SER A 200 4.66 47.90 17.35
C SER A 200 5.02 49.37 17.27
N ASP A 201 4.05 50.15 16.78
CA ASP A 201 3.83 51.57 17.08
C ASP A 201 4.11 52.60 15.96
N GLU A 202 3.22 53.59 15.95
CA GLU A 202 3.25 54.90 15.31
C GLU A 202 2.43 55.13 14.01
N SER A 203 1.13 55.32 14.25
CA SER A 203 0.30 56.49 13.86
C SER A 203 0.15 56.92 12.39
N SER A 204 -1.11 56.99 11.93
CA SER A 204 -1.73 58.27 11.53
C SER A 204 -3.24 58.10 11.33
N ASP A 205 -4.00 58.45 12.38
CA ASP A 205 -5.34 59.00 12.21
C ASP A 205 -5.23 60.33 11.46
N GLN A 206 -5.95 60.46 10.35
CA GLN A 206 -6.50 61.75 9.94
C GLN A 206 -7.88 61.53 9.33
N ASP A 207 -8.82 61.47 10.27
CA ASP A 207 -10.19 61.93 10.15
C ASP A 207 -10.22 63.32 9.47
N GLY A 208 -10.96 63.41 8.38
CA GLY A 208 -11.15 64.60 7.57
C GLY A 208 -12.58 64.62 7.07
N GLY A 209 -13.52 64.75 8.02
CA GLY A 209 -14.86 65.22 7.72
C GLY A 209 -14.86 66.74 7.59
N ASP A 210 -15.22 67.25 6.42
CA ASP A 210 -15.77 68.59 6.26
C ASP A 210 -16.75 68.60 5.07
N GLU A 211 -17.90 69.23 5.32
CA GLU A 211 -19.02 69.64 4.44
C GLU A 211 -20.11 68.61 4.03
#